data_AF-C5T0M3-F1
#
_entry.id   AF-C5T0M3-F1
#
_cell.length_a   1.000
_cell.length_b   1.000
_cell.length_c   1.000
_cell.angle_alpha   90.00
_cell.angle_beta   90.00
_cell.angle_gamma   90.00
#
_symmetry.space_group_name_H-M   'P 1'
#
loop_
_entity.id
_entity.type
_entity.pdbx_description
1 polymer ?
#
loop_
_entity_poly.entity_id
_entity_poly.type
_entity_poly.pdbx_seq_one_letter_code
_entity_poly.pdbx_strand_id
1 'polypeptide(L)'
;MDRPSISPSLHLLPVSLRCANAFVQEHHRHHRPVQGAKFALAVALSATDSICGVAIVGRPVARHLDDGWTLEVTRLCTNGAPNACSKLYGAAWKAAKAMGYTR
;
A
#
# COMPACT_ATOMS: atom_id res chain seq x y z
N MET A 1 -24.67 26.70 6.52
CA MET A 1 -24.34 26.36 5.12
C MET A 1 -23.54 25.07 5.15
N ASP A 2 -24.23 23.93 4.99
CA ASP A 2 -23.59 22.62 4.91
C ASP A 2 -22.88 22.52 3.57
N ARG A 3 -21.55 22.56 3.59
CA ARG A 3 -20.75 22.15 2.44
C ARG A 3 -20.90 20.63 2.35
N PRO A 4 -21.34 20.03 1.22
CA PRO A 4 -21.34 18.59 1.13
C PRO A 4 -19.90 18.12 1.38
N SER A 5 -19.73 17.33 2.44
CA SER A 5 -18.49 16.63 2.73
C SER A 5 -18.28 15.59 1.63
N ILE A 6 -17.77 16.03 0.48
CA ILE A 6 -17.26 15.14 -0.55
C ILE A 6 -15.99 14.55 0.06
N SER A 7 -16.12 13.40 0.72
CA SER A 7 -14.95 12.61 1.07
C SER A 7 -14.18 12.36 -0.22
N PRO A 8 -12.88 12.68 -0.29
CA PRO A 8 -12.13 12.56 -1.52
C PRO A 8 -12.21 11.11 -2.04
N SER A 9 -12.69 10.95 -3.27
CA SER A 9 -12.73 9.66 -3.93
C SER A 9 -11.31 9.17 -4.18
N LEU A 10 -11.05 7.91 -3.82
CA LEU A 10 -9.76 7.25 -4.01
C LEU A 10 -9.91 6.11 -5.01
N HIS A 11 -8.89 5.83 -5.80
CA HIS A 11 -8.82 4.62 -6.63
C HIS A 11 -7.46 3.93 -6.47
N LEU A 12 -7.42 2.63 -6.79
CA LEU A 12 -6.21 1.81 -6.69
C LEU A 12 -5.50 1.77 -8.04
N LEU A 13 -4.18 1.73 -8.00
CA LEU A 13 -3.35 1.56 -9.19
C LEU A 13 -2.19 0.59 -8.89
N PRO A 14 -1.74 -0.18 -9.89
CA PRO A 14 -0.51 -0.94 -9.77
C PRO A 14 0.68 0.01 -9.67
N VAL A 15 1.70 -0.36 -8.90
CA VAL A 15 2.93 0.40 -8.80
C VAL A 15 4.12 -0.54 -8.74
N SER A 16 5.24 -0.13 -9.34
CA SER A 16 6.50 -0.89 -9.19
C SER A 16 7.05 -0.74 -7.77
N LEU A 17 7.83 -1.71 -7.30
CA LEU A 17 8.56 -1.60 -6.03
C LEU A 17 9.47 -0.35 -6.00
N ARG A 18 10.09 0.01 -7.13
CA ARG A 18 10.92 1.21 -7.25
C ARG A 18 10.12 2.48 -6.96
N CYS A 19 8.96 2.64 -7.60
CA CYS A 19 8.11 3.82 -7.40
C CYS A 19 7.53 3.85 -5.98
N ALA A 20 7.13 2.70 -5.43
CA ALA A 20 6.66 2.63 -4.04
C ALA A 20 7.75 3.03 -3.04
N ASN A 21 8.98 2.56 -3.22
CA ASN A 21 10.12 2.96 -2.38
C ASN A 21 10.45 4.46 -2.53
N ALA A 22 10.35 5.03 -3.73
CA ALA A 22 10.55 6.47 -3.93
C ALA A 22 9.53 7.29 -3.14
N PHE A 23 8.25 6.91 -3.18
CA PHE A 23 7.20 7.54 -2.36
C PHE A 23 7.50 7.41 -0.85
N VAL A 24 7.89 6.22 -0.40
CA VAL A 24 8.26 6.00 1.02
C VAL A 24 9.43 6.89 1.43
N GLN A 25 10.45 7.04 0.57
CA GLN A 25 11.62 7.87 0.87
C GLN A 25 11.28 9.36 0.96
N GLU A 26 10.41 9.84 0.08
CA GLU A 26 9.92 11.23 0.09
C GLU A 26 9.19 11.57 1.39
N HIS A 27 8.32 10.66 1.86
CA HIS A 27 7.49 10.88 3.04
C HIS A 27 8.14 10.43 4.37
N HIS A 28 9.10 9.51 4.34
CA HIS A 28 9.79 8.98 5.52
C HIS A 28 11.30 8.82 5.27
N ARG A 29 12.05 9.88 5.57
CA ARG A 29 13.49 10.02 5.32
C ARG A 29 14.39 8.98 6.01
N HIS A 30 13.90 8.33 7.06
CA HIS A 30 14.66 7.36 7.83
C HIS A 30 14.43 5.90 7.41
N HIS A 31 13.44 5.63 6.55
CA HIS A 31 13.16 4.28 6.10
C HIS A 31 14.09 3.87 4.97
N ARG A 32 14.81 2.76 5.18
CA ARG A 32 15.58 2.12 4.11
C ARG A 32 14.61 1.54 3.06
N PRO A 33 14.97 1.54 1.77
CA PRO A 33 14.17 0.91 0.73
C PRO A 33 13.93 -0.57 1.01
N VAL A 34 12.70 -1.03 0.75
CA VAL A 34 12.35 -2.46 0.78
C VAL A 34 13.02 -3.15 -0.40
N GLN A 35 13.72 -4.26 -0.15
CA GLN A 35 14.55 -4.94 -1.15
C GLN A 35 13.78 -5.89 -2.08
N GLY A 36 12.66 -6.44 -1.61
CA GLY A 36 11.87 -7.40 -2.36
C GLY A 36 10.39 -7.30 -2.04
N ALA A 37 9.56 -7.62 -3.03
CA ALA A 37 8.11 -7.64 -2.90
C ALA A 37 7.52 -8.74 -3.77
N LYS A 38 6.38 -9.28 -3.37
CA LYS A 38 5.50 -10.06 -4.26
C LYS A 38 4.70 -9.13 -5.15
N PHE A 39 4.20 -8.03 -4.59
CA PHE A 39 3.52 -6.97 -5.31
C PHE A 39 3.53 -5.67 -4.49
N ALA A 40 3.22 -4.56 -5.15
CA ALA A 40 2.99 -3.28 -4.52
C ALA A 40 1.75 -2.61 -5.11
N LEU A 41 1.05 -1.83 -4.29
CA LEU A 41 -0.14 -1.09 -4.66
C LEU A 41 0.02 0.38 -4.29
N ALA A 42 -0.56 1.26 -5.10
CA ALA A 42 -0.73 2.66 -4.76
C ALA A 42 -2.22 3.01 -4.73
N VAL A 43 -2.52 4.06 -3.98
CA VAL A 43 -3.83 4.70 -3.96
C VAL A 43 -3.66 6.16 -4.37
N ALA A 44 -4.55 6.64 -5.23
CA ALA A 44 -4.52 8.02 -5.73
C ALA A 44 -5.88 8.69 -5.55
N LEU A 45 -5.85 10.02 -5.50
CA LEU A 45 -7.04 10.86 -5.54
C LEU A 45 -7.65 10.82 -6.94
N SER A 46 -8.94 10.46 -7.04
CA SER A 46 -9.62 10.37 -8.34
C SER A 46 -9.77 11.71 -9.07
N ALA A 47 -9.61 12.84 -8.37
CA ALA A 47 -9.72 14.16 -8.97
C ALA A 47 -8.41 14.65 -9.63
N THR A 48 -7.26 14.12 -9.20
CA THR A 48 -5.94 14.66 -9.59
C THR A 48 -4.95 13.59 -10.01
N ASP A 49 -5.32 12.31 -9.92
CA ASP A 49 -4.47 11.13 -10.11
C ASP A 49 -3.17 11.14 -9.28
N SER A 50 -3.13 11.98 -8.24
CA SER A 50 -1.96 12.13 -7.38
C SER A 50 -1.94 10.99 -6.37
N ILE A 51 -0.82 10.27 -6.33
CA ILE A 51 -0.60 9.19 -5.35
C ILE A 51 -0.63 9.79 -3.95
N CYS A 52 -1.47 9.23 -3.08
CA CYS A 52 -1.59 9.62 -1.69
C CYS A 52 -1.15 8.52 -0.72
N GLY A 53 -0.83 7.33 -1.22
CA GLY A 53 -0.21 6.28 -0.42
C GLY A 53 0.20 5.06 -1.22
N VAL A 54 1.05 4.24 -0.61
CA VAL A 54 1.56 2.99 -1.15
C VAL A 54 1.57 1.89 -0.09
N ALA A 55 1.42 0.64 -0.54
CA ALA A 55 1.63 -0.56 0.25
C ALA A 55 2.55 -1.53 -0.50
N ILE A 56 3.56 -2.05 0.20
CA ILE A 56 4.52 -3.02 -0.32
C ILE A 56 4.29 -4.33 0.43
N VAL A 57 3.95 -5.38 -0.32
CA VAL A 57 3.61 -6.69 0.23
C VAL A 57 4.67 -7.70 -0.19
N GLY A 58 5.22 -8.41 0.79
CA GLY A 58 6.36 -9.32 0.61
C GLY A 58 6.26 -10.55 1.49
N ARG A 59 7.33 -11.35 1.48
CA ARG A 59 7.49 -12.46 2.43
C ARG A 59 7.59 -11.88 3.85
N PRO A 60 7.09 -12.60 4.87
CA PRO A 60 7.21 -12.15 6.25
C PRO A 60 8.68 -11.92 6.65
N VAL A 61 8.91 -10.88 7.44
CA VAL A 61 10.27 -10.58 7.96
C VAL A 61 10.69 -11.62 8.99
N ALA A 62 9.74 -12.09 9.80
CA ALA A 62 9.98 -13.15 10.76
C ALA A 62 9.97 -14.52 10.05
N ARG A 63 11.12 -15.21 10.02
CA ARG A 63 11.29 -16.54 9.38
C ARG A 63 10.24 -17.59 9.76
N HIS A 64 9.71 -17.54 10.98
CA HIS A 64 8.73 -18.50 11.47
C HIS A 64 7.34 -18.32 10.84
N LEU A 65 7.08 -17.16 10.23
CA LEU A 65 5.84 -16.86 9.51
C LEU A 65 5.97 -17.07 8.00
N ASP A 66 7.19 -17.27 7.49
CA ASP A 66 7.47 -17.49 6.07
C ASP A 66 7.23 -18.97 5.68
N ASP A 67 5.98 -19.40 5.88
CA ASP A 67 5.47 -20.77 5.72
C ASP A 67 5.05 -21.11 4.28
N GLY A 68 5.25 -20.19 3.34
CA GLY A 68 4.83 -20.31 1.94
C GLY A 68 3.37 -19.89 1.68
N TRP A 69 2.58 -19.63 2.72
CA TRP A 69 1.15 -19.30 2.62
C TRP A 69 0.79 -17.91 3.16
N THR A 70 1.71 -17.28 3.89
CA THR A 70 1.55 -15.97 4.51
C THR A 70 2.31 -14.88 3.74
N LEU A 71 1.67 -13.72 3.53
CA LEU A 71 2.33 -12.48 3.12
C LEU A 71 2.22 -11.39 4.17
N GLU A 72 3.21 -10.50 4.19
CA GLU A 72 3.26 -9.38 5.12
C GLU A 72 3.20 -8.05 4.35
N VAL A 73 2.40 -7.10 4.86
CA VAL A 73 2.51 -5.68 4.46
C VAL A 73 3.76 -5.10 5.10
N THR A 74 4.91 -5.36 4.47
CA THR A 74 6.25 -4.96 4.96
C THR A 74 6.46 -3.44 5.04
N ARG A 75 5.71 -2.68 4.23
CA ARG A 75 5.68 -1.21 4.32
C ARG A 75 4.33 -0.67 3.86
N LEU A 76 3.81 0.28 4.63
CA LEU A 76 2.67 1.11 4.25
C LEU A 76 3.03 2.56 4.55
N CYS A 77 2.82 3.43 3.58
CA CYS A 77 3.11 4.86 3.70
C CYS A 77 2.00 5.65 3.03
N THR A 78 1.52 6.70 3.68
CA THR A 78 0.54 7.63 3.13
C THR A 78 0.95 9.06 3.45
N ASN A 79 0.42 10.01 2.69
CA ASN A 79 0.62 11.45 2.95
C ASN A 79 -0.42 12.03 3.94
N GLY A 80 -1.18 11.18 4.64
CA GLY A 80 -2.25 11.59 5.54
C GLY A 80 -3.64 11.72 4.90
N ALA A 81 -3.81 11.40 3.61
CA ALA A 81 -5.12 11.42 2.96
C ALA A 81 -6.15 10.53 3.70
N PRO A 82 -7.37 11.05 3.98
CA PRO A 82 -8.41 10.27 4.63
C PRO A 82 -8.71 8.96 3.90
N ASN A 83 -8.86 7.86 4.66
CA ASN A 83 -9.20 6.52 4.15
C ASN A 83 -8.14 5.84 3.26
N ALA A 84 -6.98 6.46 3.02
CA ALA A 84 -5.92 5.86 2.19
C ALA A 84 -5.35 4.57 2.83
N CYS A 85 -5.03 4.60 4.12
CA CYS A 85 -4.46 3.44 4.82
C CYS A 85 -5.39 2.22 4.81
N SER A 86 -6.65 2.40 5.21
CA SER A 86 -7.63 1.31 5.28
C SER A 86 -7.94 0.75 3.89
N LYS A 87 -8.00 1.61 2.86
CA LYS A 87 -8.16 1.18 1.46
C LYS A 87 -6.98 0.32 0.99
N LEU A 88 -5.76 0.71 1.31
CA LEU A 88 -4.55 -0.05 0.97
C LEU A 88 -4.53 -1.42 1.68
N TYR A 89 -4.84 -1.50 2.98
CA TYR A 89 -4.92 -2.78 3.68
C TYR A 89 -5.98 -3.71 3.08
N GLY A 90 -7.18 -3.19 2.83
CA GLY A 90 -8.26 -3.96 2.21
C GLY A 90 -7.90 -4.45 0.80
N ALA A 91 -7.18 -3.63 0.02
CA ALA A 91 -6.71 -4.00 -1.31
C ALA A 91 -5.60 -5.05 -1.27
N ALA A 92 -4.63 -4.90 -0.37
CA ALA A 92 -3.54 -5.85 -0.17
C ALA A 92 -4.07 -7.25 0.16
N TRP A 93 -5.04 -7.34 1.09
CA TRP A 93 -5.67 -8.62 1.42
C TRP A 93 -6.40 -9.24 0.22
N LYS A 94 -7.21 -8.45 -0.50
CA LYS A 94 -7.92 -8.94 -1.69
C LYS A 94 -6.96 -9.48 -2.75
N ALA A 95 -5.86 -8.77 -3.00
CA ALA A 95 -4.82 -9.19 -3.94
C ALA A 95 -4.10 -10.47 -3.47
N ALA A 96 -3.69 -10.53 -2.20
CA ALA A 96 -3.06 -11.71 -1.62
C ALA A 96 -3.97 -12.94 -1.74
N LYS A 97 -5.25 -12.81 -1.36
CA LYS A 97 -6.24 -13.88 -1.47
C LYS A 97 -6.45 -14.33 -2.92
N ALA A 98 -6.50 -13.40 -3.87
CA ALA A 98 -6.65 -13.72 -5.30
C ALA A 98 -5.46 -14.51 -5.87
N MET A 99 -4.26 -14.33 -5.30
CA MET A 99 -3.07 -15.11 -5.66
C MET A 99 -2.97 -16.46 -4.92
N GLY A 100 -3.92 -16.78 -4.02
CA GLY A 100 -3.95 -18.05 -3.29
C GLY A 100 -3.31 -18.04 -1.90
N TYR A 101 -2.87 -16.89 -1.40
CA TYR A 101 -2.37 -16.77 -0.02
C TYR A 101 -3.53 -16.81 0.98
N THR A 102 -3.25 -17.30 2.18
CA THR A 102 -4.29 -17.50 3.21
C THR A 102 -4.18 -16.50 4.35
N ARG A 103 -3.06 -15.77 4.46
CA ARG A 103 -2.76 -14.82 5.54
C ARG A 103 -1.95 -13.63 5.06
#